data_AF-A0A1I7T5G6-F1
#
_entry.id   AF-A0A1I7T5G6-F1
#
_cell.length_a   1.000
_cell.length_b   1.000
_cell.length_c   1.000
_cell.angle_alpha   90.00
_cell.angle_beta   90.00
_cell.angle_gamma   90.00
#
_symmetry.space_group_name_H-M   'P 1'
#
loop_
_entity.id
_entity.type
_entity.pdbx_description
1 polymer ?
#
loop_
_entity_poly.entity_id
_entity_poly.type
_entity_poly.pdbx_seq_one_letter_code
_entity_poly.pdbx_strand_id
1 'polypeptide(L)'
;MTRGFVKCECILTFQGFAIASRWVMGNFRVYYETGHMWEKYNVIGSYPQPGSGGEYDVQDGFGWTNGAILDLLLTYNDRLFVPENFVNASTSATTPSVPTTTRAAYLQTSWIFFLPTLIYHLFVL
;
A
#
# COMPACT_ATOMS: atom_id res chain seq x y z
N MET A 1 38.03 27.28 2.99
CA MET A 1 37.36 27.16 1.68
C MET A 1 36.72 25.78 1.61
N THR A 2 35.49 25.62 2.12
CA THR A 2 34.70 24.38 2.05
C THR A 2 33.22 24.75 1.87
N ARG A 3 32.92 25.40 0.74
CA ARG A 3 31.54 25.57 0.27
C ARG A 3 31.33 24.53 -0.82
N GLY A 4 30.36 23.62 -0.68
CA GLY A 4 30.01 22.79 -1.83
C GLY A 4 28.96 21.70 -1.68
N PHE A 5 28.79 21.03 -0.53
CA PHE A 5 28.09 19.73 -0.54
C PHE A 5 26.77 19.63 0.26
N VAL A 6 26.40 20.63 1.06
CA VAL A 6 25.19 20.55 1.92
C VAL A 6 23.88 20.83 1.15
N LYS A 7 23.95 21.42 -0.04
CA LYS A 7 22.75 21.92 -0.76
C LYS A 7 22.00 20.82 -1.53
N CYS A 8 22.69 19.79 -2.04
CA CYS A 8 22.03 18.71 -2.77
C CYS A 8 21.29 17.72 -1.85
N GLU A 9 21.78 17.49 -0.63
CA GLU A 9 21.12 16.58 0.33
C GLU A 9 19.76 17.12 0.78
N CYS A 10 19.66 18.41 1.09
CA CYS A 10 18.39 19.05 1.49
C CYS A 10 17.39 19.14 0.32
N ILE A 11 17.88 19.37 -0.90
CA ILE A 11 17.01 19.42 -2.10
C ILE A 11 16.47 18.03 -2.44
N LEU A 12 17.31 16.99 -2.43
CA LEU A 12 16.90 15.63 -2.76
C LEU A 12 15.90 15.08 -1.73
N THR A 13 16.13 15.35 -0.44
CA THR A 13 15.21 14.96 0.63
C THR A 13 13.89 15.72 0.57
N PHE A 14 13.89 17.00 0.16
CA PHE A 14 12.65 17.75 -0.06
C PHE A 14 11.82 17.19 -1.23
N GLN A 15 12.47 16.90 -2.36
CA GLN A 15 11.77 16.33 -3.52
C GLN A 15 11.25 14.92 -3.23
N GLY A 16 12.05 14.08 -2.53
CA GLY A 16 11.63 12.76 -2.09
C GLY A 16 10.39 12.82 -1.20
N PHE A 17 10.38 13.72 -0.21
CA PHE A 17 9.20 13.95 0.63
C PHE A 17 7.97 14.40 -0.16
N ALA A 18 8.13 15.31 -1.12
CA ALA A 18 7.00 15.80 -1.91
C ALA A 18 6.35 14.68 -2.74
N ILE A 19 7.14 13.78 -3.32
CA ILE A 19 6.64 12.61 -4.05
C ILE A 19 5.98 11.62 -3.09
N ALA A 20 6.62 11.31 -1.97
CA ALA A 20 6.09 10.42 -0.94
C ALA A 20 4.74 10.89 -0.40
N SER A 21 4.64 12.18 -0.05
CA SER A 21 3.40 12.79 0.45
C SER A 21 2.27 12.67 -0.58
N ARG A 22 2.54 12.98 -1.86
CA ARG A 22 1.54 12.82 -2.94
C ARG A 22 1.13 11.36 -3.13
N TRP A 23 2.07 10.43 -3.05
CA TRP A 23 1.79 9.00 -3.18
C TRP A 23 0.90 8.50 -2.03
N VAL A 24 1.26 8.80 -0.78
CA VAL A 24 0.50 8.40 0.42
C VAL A 24 -0.92 8.98 0.36
N MET A 25 -1.06 10.28 0.08
CA MET A 25 -2.37 10.92 -0.01
C MET A 25 -3.20 10.39 -1.17
N GLY A 26 -2.56 10.07 -2.30
CA GLY A 26 -3.20 9.50 -3.47
C GLY A 26 -3.83 8.15 -3.17
N ASN A 27 -3.03 7.25 -2.59
CA ASN A 27 -3.48 5.91 -2.21
C ASN A 27 -4.53 5.96 -1.10
N PHE A 28 -4.36 6.82 -0.09
CA PHE A 28 -5.32 6.97 1.00
C PHE A 28 -6.71 7.36 0.50
N ARG A 29 -6.78 8.30 -0.46
CA ARG A 29 -8.07 8.69 -1.06
C ARG A 29 -8.74 7.53 -1.78
N VAL A 30 -8.02 6.82 -2.65
CA VAL A 30 -8.59 5.69 -3.38
C VAL A 30 -9.01 4.58 -2.43
N TYR A 31 -8.19 4.29 -1.42
CA TYR A 31 -8.51 3.31 -0.38
C TYR A 31 -9.79 3.70 0.39
N TYR A 32 -9.97 4.97 0.72
CA TYR A 32 -11.18 5.46 1.40
C TYR A 32 -12.44 5.24 0.55
N GLU A 33 -12.33 5.32 -0.77
CA GLU A 33 -13.46 5.17 -1.69
C GLU A 33 -13.75 3.72 -2.08
N THR A 34 -12.70 2.93 -2.33
CA THR A 34 -12.84 1.56 -2.85
C THR A 34 -12.73 0.50 -1.77
N GLY A 35 -12.19 0.83 -0.58
CA GLY A 35 -11.92 -0.12 0.51
C GLY A 35 -10.71 -1.04 0.28
N HIS A 36 -10.01 -0.87 -0.85
CA HIS A 36 -8.92 -1.73 -1.28
C HIS A 36 -7.73 -0.92 -1.79
N MET A 37 -6.53 -1.48 -1.65
CA MET A 37 -5.31 -0.95 -2.24
C MET A 37 -5.04 -1.67 -3.56
N TRP A 38 -4.65 -0.92 -4.57
CA TRP A 38 -4.52 -1.43 -5.93
C TRP A 38 -3.06 -1.68 -6.32
N GLU A 39 -2.86 -2.56 -7.30
CA GLU A 39 -1.54 -2.85 -7.89
C GLU A 39 -0.87 -1.60 -8.47
N LYS A 40 -1.65 -0.78 -9.18
CA LYS A 40 -1.19 0.38 -9.94
C LYS A 40 -2.19 1.54 -9.81
N TYR A 41 -1.68 2.76 -9.94
CA TYR A 41 -2.49 3.99 -9.85
C TYR A 41 -2.27 4.87 -11.06
N ASN A 42 -3.34 5.51 -11.53
CA ASN A 42 -3.23 6.61 -12.48
C ASN A 42 -2.78 7.88 -11.74
N VAL A 43 -1.56 8.31 -12.05
CA VAL A 43 -0.93 9.52 -11.48
C VAL A 43 -1.17 10.76 -12.33
N ILE A 44 -1.83 10.62 -13.48
CA ILE A 44 -2.14 11.71 -14.39
C ILE A 44 -3.45 12.36 -13.95
N GLY A 45 -3.36 13.63 -13.55
CA GLY A 45 -4.51 14.45 -13.19
C GLY A 45 -4.57 14.82 -11.70
N SER A 46 -5.66 15.49 -11.33
CA SER A 46 -5.87 16.01 -9.97
C SER A 46 -6.37 14.95 -8.99
N TYR A 47 -6.90 13.84 -9.50
CA TYR A 47 -7.61 12.83 -8.72
C TYR A 47 -6.96 11.45 -8.94
N PRO A 48 -6.43 10.81 -7.89
CA PRO A 48 -5.87 9.47 -7.97
C PRO A 48 -6.96 8.44 -8.27
N GLN A 49 -6.70 7.51 -9.18
CA GLN A 49 -7.62 6.42 -9.50
C GLN A 49 -6.83 5.11 -9.62
N PRO A 50 -7.48 3.94 -9.47
CA PRO A 50 -6.88 2.69 -9.89
C PRO A 50 -6.40 2.81 -11.34
N GLY A 51 -5.15 2.44 -11.59
CA GLY A 51 -4.61 2.47 -12.95
C GLY A 51 -5.30 1.42 -13.82
N SER A 52 -5.34 1.68 -15.12
CA SER A 52 -5.92 0.78 -16.12
C SER A 52 -4.91 0.50 -17.24
N GLY A 53 -5.16 -0.55 -18.01
CA GLY A 53 -4.33 -0.96 -19.14
C GLY A 53 -3.41 -2.16 -18.84
N GLY A 54 -3.01 -2.81 -19.93
CA GLY A 54 -2.32 -4.10 -19.94
C GLY A 54 -3.21 -5.21 -20.54
N GLU A 55 -2.76 -6.45 -20.43
CA GLU A 55 -3.52 -7.64 -20.85
C GLU A 55 -4.57 -8.07 -19.81
N TYR A 56 -4.42 -7.61 -18.56
CA TYR A 56 -5.27 -8.00 -17.43
C TYR A 56 -5.82 -6.78 -16.69
N ASP A 57 -6.97 -7.00 -16.05
CA ASP A 57 -7.59 -6.04 -15.13
C ASP A 57 -6.68 -5.79 -13.92
N VAL A 58 -6.81 -4.59 -13.35
CA VAL A 58 -6.05 -4.19 -12.16
C VAL A 58 -6.51 -5.01 -10.94
N GLN A 59 -5.55 -5.57 -10.22
CA GLN A 59 -5.84 -6.40 -9.05
C GLN A 59 -5.82 -5.58 -7.75
N ASP A 60 -6.69 -5.98 -6.82
CA ASP A 60 -6.71 -5.51 -5.46
C ASP A 60 -5.76 -6.31 -4.55
N GLY A 61 -5.35 -5.72 -3.42
CA GLY A 61 -4.60 -6.42 -2.38
C GLY A 61 -3.12 -6.65 -2.67
N PHE A 62 -2.47 -5.74 -3.43
CA PHE A 62 -1.09 -5.95 -3.87
C PHE A 62 -0.04 -5.69 -2.76
N GLY A 63 0.76 -6.71 -2.45
CA GLY A 63 1.71 -6.70 -1.34
C GLY A 63 2.76 -5.58 -1.38
N TRP A 64 3.30 -5.27 -2.57
CA TRP A 64 4.26 -4.16 -2.71
C TRP A 64 3.65 -2.79 -2.40
N THR A 65 2.36 -2.59 -2.69
CA THR A 65 1.71 -1.28 -2.51
C THR A 65 1.49 -1.06 -1.03
N ASN A 66 1.02 -2.10 -0.35
CA ASN A 66 0.86 -2.12 1.10
C ASN A 66 2.20 -1.87 1.81
N GLY A 67 3.25 -2.60 1.42
CA GLY A 67 4.59 -2.45 2.00
C GLY A 67 5.16 -1.04 1.78
N ALA A 68 5.08 -0.51 0.56
CA ALA A 68 5.58 0.82 0.23
C ALA A 68 4.87 1.92 1.02
N ILE A 69 3.55 1.86 1.19
CA ILE A 69 2.84 2.86 1.99
C ILE A 69 3.24 2.79 3.45
N LEU A 70 3.31 1.60 4.04
CA LEU A 70 3.70 1.45 5.44
C LEU A 70 5.11 2.00 5.68
N ASP A 71 6.05 1.72 4.79
CA ASP A 71 7.41 2.25 4.86
C ASP A 71 7.45 3.78 4.78
N LEU A 72 6.69 4.38 3.85
CA LEU A 72 6.60 5.84 3.71
C LEU A 72 5.92 6.51 4.91
N LEU A 73 4.88 5.89 5.46
CA LEU A 73 4.20 6.37 6.67
C LEU A 73 5.16 6.35 7.87
N LEU A 74 5.95 5.28 8.02
CA LEU A 74 6.95 5.18 9.08
C LEU A 74 8.08 6.20 8.90
N THR A 75 8.58 6.34 7.67
CA THR A 75 9.71 7.21 7.33
C THR A 75 9.38 8.70 7.48
N TYR A 76 8.16 9.11 7.15
CA TYR A 76 7.75 10.52 7.14
C TYR A 76 6.65 10.86 8.16
N ASN A 77 6.50 10.06 9.22
CA ASN A 77 5.45 10.22 10.22
C ASN A 77 5.41 11.62 10.85
N ASP A 78 6.56 12.27 10.96
CA ASP A 78 6.76 13.58 11.59
C ASP A 78 6.34 14.74 10.68
N ARG A 79 6.19 14.48 9.37
CA ARG A 79 5.95 15.50 8.34
C ARG A 79 4.64 15.29 7.57
N LEU A 80 4.06 14.11 7.62
CA LEU A 80 2.78 13.81 7.00
C LEU A 80 1.63 14.33 7.86
N PHE A 81 0.68 15.02 7.23
CA PHE A 81 -0.54 15.51 7.87
C PHE A 81 -1.75 15.09 7.05
N VAL A 82 -2.83 14.72 7.74
CA VAL A 82 -4.13 14.46 7.11
C VAL A 82 -4.85 15.81 7.02
N PRO A 83 -5.31 16.24 5.85
CA PRO A 83 -6.01 17.50 5.75
C PRO A 83 -7.40 17.38 6.41
N GLU A 84 -7.79 18.42 7.14
CA GLU A 84 -8.96 18.48 8.04
C GLU A 84 -10.29 18.10 7.37
N ASN A 85 -10.38 18.25 6.05
CA ASN A 85 -11.55 17.86 5.26
C ASN A 85 -11.85 16.35 5.36
N PHE A 86 -10.85 15.50 5.62
CA PHE A 86 -11.05 14.06 5.84
C PHE A 86 -11.40 13.73 7.30
N VAL A 87 -10.97 14.55 8.26
CA VAL A 87 -11.28 14.39 9.69
C VAL A 87 -12.74 14.77 9.97
N ASN A 88 -13.25 15.79 9.28
CA ASN A 88 -14.65 16.21 9.40
C ASN A 88 -15.61 15.22 8.72
N ALA A 89 -15.16 14.50 7.70
CA ALA A 89 -15.92 13.42 7.08
C ALA A 89 -16.04 12.19 8.00
N SER A 90 -15.00 11.89 8.80
CA SER A 90 -14.99 10.77 9.74
C SER A 90 -15.67 11.08 11.08
N THR A 91 -15.71 12.33 11.53
CA THR A 91 -16.49 12.73 12.73
C THR A 91 -18.01 12.73 12.51
N SER A 92 -18.47 12.70 11.25
CA SER A 92 -19.88 12.45 10.90
C SER A 92 -20.21 10.95 10.77
N ALA A 93 -19.19 10.07 10.74
CA ALA A 93 -19.37 8.63 10.78
C ALA A 93 -19.27 8.15 12.24
N THR A 94 -20.44 7.88 12.83
CA THR A 94 -20.58 7.20 14.12
C THR A 94 -19.60 6.03 14.23
N THR A 95 -18.88 6.01 15.34
CA THR A 95 -17.87 5.04 15.77
C THR A 95 -18.32 3.59 15.53
N PRO A 96 -17.68 2.80 14.64
CA PRO A 96 -17.78 1.36 14.72
C PRO A 96 -16.83 0.91 15.83
N SER A 97 -17.40 0.39 16.91
CA SER A 97 -16.69 -0.35 17.95
C SER A 97 -15.78 -1.39 17.30
N VAL A 98 -14.47 -1.29 17.55
CA VAL A 98 -13.46 -2.29 17.18
C VAL A 98 -13.87 -3.64 17.78
N PRO A 99 -14.23 -4.68 16.99
CA PRO A 99 -14.19 -6.03 17.51
C PRO A 99 -12.70 -6.42 17.62
N THR A 100 -12.22 -6.60 18.84
CA THR A 100 -10.98 -7.33 19.11
C THR A 100 -11.18 -8.78 18.68
N THR A 101 -10.92 -9.10 17.41
CA THR A 101 -10.83 -10.49 16.96
C THR A 101 -9.39 -10.97 17.12
N THR A 102 -9.22 -11.78 18.15
CA THR A 102 -8.05 -12.55 18.53
C THR A 102 -7.43 -13.28 17.34
N ARG A 103 -6.10 -13.19 17.16
CA ARG A 103 -5.32 -14.06 16.27
C ARG A 103 -5.48 -15.52 16.72
N ALA A 104 -5.98 -16.39 15.85
CA ALA A 104 -5.63 -17.82 15.88
C ALA A 104 -6.01 -18.54 14.57
N ALA A 105 -5.01 -19.23 14.01
CA ALA A 105 -5.11 -20.39 13.12
C ALA A 105 -5.65 -20.20 11.69
N TYR A 106 -4.74 -19.90 10.77
CA TYR A 106 -4.81 -20.40 9.39
C TYR A 106 -3.44 -20.93 8.99
N LEU A 107 -3.08 -22.08 9.57
CA LEU A 107 -2.22 -23.05 8.91
C LEU A 107 -3.13 -24.03 8.19
N GLN A 108 -3.67 -23.61 7.03
CA GLN A 108 -4.34 -24.55 6.14
C GLN A 108 -3.26 -25.21 5.27
N THR A 109 -2.63 -26.22 5.84
CA THR A 109 -1.64 -27.10 5.21
C THR A 109 -2.31 -27.98 4.17
N SER A 110 -2.64 -27.42 3.01
CA SER A 110 -3.22 -28.19 1.90
C SER A 110 -2.25 -28.45 0.74
N TRP A 111 -1.01 -27.96 0.78
CA TRP A 111 -0.03 -28.18 -0.31
C TRP A 111 1.10 -29.17 0.02
N ILE A 112 1.22 -29.62 1.27
CA ILE A 112 2.28 -30.57 1.69
C ILE A 112 1.90 -32.02 1.31
N PHE A 113 0.62 -32.32 1.07
CA PHE A 113 0.15 -33.69 0.77
C PHE A 113 -0.05 -34.00 -0.72
N PHE A 114 0.04 -33.03 -1.63
CA PHE A 114 -0.20 -33.26 -3.07
C PHE A 114 1.07 -33.46 -3.91
N LEU A 115 2.26 -33.15 -3.37
CA LEU A 115 3.52 -33.37 -4.07
C LEU A 115 4.04 -34.82 -4.02
N PRO A 116 3.84 -35.63 -2.95
CA PRO A 116 4.34 -37.00 -2.94
C PRO A 116 3.56 -37.91 -3.91
N THR A 117 2.25 -37.76 -4.01
CA THR A 117 1.38 -38.62 -4.83
C THR A 117 1.58 -38.42 -6.33
N LEU A 118 1.94 -37.22 -6.77
CA LEU A 118 2.28 -36.94 -8.18
C LEU A 118 3.62 -37.55 -8.59
N ILE A 119 4.60 -37.60 -7.68
CA ILE A 119 5.93 -38.21 -7.95
C ILE A 119 5.82 -39.74 -8.00
N TYR A 120 5.03 -40.37 -7.14
CA TYR A 120 4.83 -41.83 -7.17
C TYR A 120 4.15 -42.33 -8.47
N HIS A 121 3.24 -41.55 -9.06
CA HIS A 121 2.57 -41.96 -10.32
C HIS A 121 3.42 -41.73 -11.59
N LEU A 122 4.47 -40.92 -11.52
CA LEU A 122 5.39 -40.67 -12.65
C LEU A 122 6.57 -41.67 -12.73
N PHE A 123 6.76 -42.53 -11.73
CA PHE A 123 7.90 -43.47 -11.65
C PHE A 123 7.53 -44.96 -11.59
N VAL A 124 6.25 -45.35 -11.74
CA VAL A 124 5.81 -46.77 -11.83
C VAL A 124 5.11 -47.08 -13.16
N LEU A 125 5.66 -46.55 -14.26
CA LEU A 125 5.49 -47.12 -15.60
C LEU A 125 6.88 -47.31 -16.23
#